data_AF-A0A7C4ZAY3-F1
#
_entry.id   AF-A0A7C4ZAY3-F1
#
_cell.length_a   1.000
_cell.length_b   1.000
_cell.length_c   1.000
_cell.angle_alpha   90.00
_cell.angle_beta   90.00
_cell.angle_gamma   90.00
#
_symmetry.space_group_name_H-M   'P 1'
#
loop_
_entity.id
_entity.type
_entity.pdbx_description
1 polymer ?
#
loop_
_entity_poly.entity_id
_entity_poly.type
_entity_poly.pdbx_seq_one_letter_code
_entity_poly.pdbx_strand_id
1 'polypeptide(L)'
;MSRYLYNAAYYWEVVVDCRSKHEGYYIYLEERRTGKRVFVRTVPTEKEMLSVCRAIQQDLLMNEEEFEAKYGVSLTPRYSEEPDKSEEPSAG
;
A
#
# COMPACT_ATOMS: atom_id res chain seq x y z
N MET A 1 -11.12 -27.36 10.85
CA MET A 1 -12.07 -26.29 10.50
C MET A 1 -11.27 -25.10 10.00
N SER A 2 -11.36 -24.84 8.70
CA SER A 2 -10.45 -24.01 7.93
C SER A 2 -10.62 -22.51 8.16
N ARG A 3 -9.50 -21.81 8.40
CA ARG A 3 -9.33 -20.37 8.65
C ARG A 3 -9.39 -19.49 7.37
N TYR A 4 -10.06 -19.92 6.30
CA TYR A 4 -9.97 -19.28 4.96
C TYR A 4 -11.08 -18.25 4.66
N LEU A 5 -11.57 -17.51 5.65
CA LEU A 5 -12.52 -16.41 5.43
C LEU A 5 -12.02 -15.04 5.88
N TYR A 6 -10.75 -14.93 6.30
CA TYR A 6 -10.26 -13.71 6.93
C TYR A 6 -9.85 -12.58 5.96
N ASN A 7 -9.71 -12.82 4.66
CA ASN A 7 -9.05 -11.83 3.79
C ASN A 7 -9.91 -11.20 2.69
N ALA A 8 -11.15 -11.63 2.41
CA ALA A 8 -11.94 -10.91 1.40
C ALA A 8 -12.40 -9.51 1.88
N ALA A 9 -12.51 -9.30 3.19
CA ALA A 9 -13.00 -8.04 3.77
C ALA A 9 -11.94 -6.93 3.82
N TYR A 10 -10.65 -7.27 3.96
CA TYR A 10 -9.56 -6.28 4.08
C TYR A 10 -9.23 -5.58 2.75
N TYR A 11 -9.33 -6.28 1.61
CA TYR A 11 -9.06 -5.66 0.32
C TYR A 11 -10.08 -4.58 -0.08
N TRP A 12 -11.32 -4.63 0.44
CA TRP A 12 -12.30 -3.57 0.21
C TRP A 12 -11.92 -2.23 0.85
N GLU A 13 -10.97 -2.24 1.77
CA GLU A 13 -10.48 -1.04 2.46
C GLU A 13 -9.22 -0.47 1.82
N VAL A 14 -8.59 -1.12 0.84
CA VAL A 14 -7.41 -0.60 0.13
C VAL A 14 -7.81 -0.09 -1.25
N VAL A 15 -7.41 1.14 -1.58
CA VAL A 15 -7.62 1.73 -2.92
C VAL A 15 -6.31 2.19 -3.53
N VAL A 16 -6.27 2.21 -4.86
CA VAL A 16 -5.14 2.80 -5.59
C VAL A 16 -5.33 4.32 -5.67
N ASP A 17 -4.39 5.07 -5.11
CA ASP A 17 -4.33 6.54 -5.15
C ASP A 17 -3.24 6.97 -6.15
N CYS A 18 -3.66 7.51 -7.29
CA CYS A 18 -2.77 7.95 -8.36
C CYS A 18 -2.69 9.49 -8.38
N ARG A 19 -1.49 10.06 -8.28
CA ARG A 19 -1.27 11.52 -8.17
C ARG A 19 -0.33 12.03 -9.24
N SER A 20 -0.69 13.16 -9.84
CA SER A 20 0.22 13.94 -10.69
C SER A 20 1.00 14.94 -9.83
N LYS A 21 2.32 15.01 -10.04
CA LYS A 21 3.19 16.08 -9.53
C LYS A 21 4.02 16.63 -10.70
N HIS A 22 4.73 17.74 -10.47
CA HIS A 22 5.54 18.39 -11.50
C HIS A 22 6.55 17.46 -12.19
N GLU A 23 7.07 16.47 -11.46
CA GLU A 23 8.12 15.56 -11.91
C GLU A 23 7.60 14.21 -12.46
N GLY A 24 6.27 13.96 -12.44
CA GLY A 24 5.69 12.72 -12.94
C GLY A 24 4.45 12.26 -12.18
N TYR A 25 4.10 11.00 -12.35
CA TYR A 25 2.90 10.39 -11.78
C TYR A 25 3.28 9.36 -10.71
N TYR A 26 2.73 9.51 -9.52
CA TYR A 26 3.06 8.74 -8.34
C TYR A 26 1.87 7.87 -7.97
N ILE A 27 2.12 6.59 -7.69
CA ILE A 27 1.09 5.61 -7.40
C ILE A 27 1.28 5.11 -5.97
N TYR A 28 0.20 5.20 -5.20
CA TYR A 28 0.11 4.78 -3.82
C TYR A 28 -1.02 3.78 -3.63
N LEU A 29 -0.93 3.00 -2.56
CA LEU A 29 -2.06 2.29 -1.97
C LEU A 29 -2.51 3.07 -0.74
N GLU A 30 -3.79 3.38 -0.65
CA GLU A 30 -4.39 4.07 0.48
C GLU A 30 -5.34 3.13 1.23
N GLU A 31 -5.11 2.98 2.54
CA GLU A 31 -6.05 2.33 3.45
C GLU A 31 -7.17 3.31 3.80
N ARG A 32 -8.39 3.08 3.31
CA ARG A 32 -9.56 3.96 3.46
C ARG A 32 -9.90 4.27 4.92
N ARG A 33 -9.70 3.32 5.83
CA ARG A 33 -10.05 3.47 7.24
C ARG A 33 -9.15 4.47 7.97
N THR A 34 -7.86 4.46 7.65
CA THR A 34 -6.86 5.26 8.37
C THR A 34 -6.34 6.43 7.54
N GLY A 35 -6.56 6.42 6.22
CA GLY A 35 -5.94 7.33 5.26
C GLY A 35 -4.43 7.11 5.08
N LYS A 36 -3.86 6.05 5.67
CA LYS A 36 -2.44 5.73 5.53
C LYS A 36 -2.14 5.35 4.09
N ARG A 37 -1.01 5.84 3.59
CA ARG A 37 -0.56 5.61 2.21
C ARG A 37 0.76 4.87 2.18
N VAL A 38 0.85 3.89 1.29
CA VAL A 38 2.08 3.17 0.96
C VAL A 38 2.47 3.52 -0.46
N PHE A 39 3.72 3.93 -0.67
CA PHE A 39 4.23 4.23 -2.00
C PHE A 39 4.51 2.94 -2.77
N VAL A 40 4.03 2.87 -4.01
CA VAL A 40 4.27 1.73 -4.91
C VAL A 40 5.37 2.07 -5.91
N ARG A 41 5.15 3.10 -6.75
CA ARG A 41 6.11 3.51 -7.78
C ARG A 41 5.79 4.86 -8.41
N THR A 42 6.75 5.37 -9.18
CA THR A 42 6.59 6.52 -10.07
C THR A 42 6.59 6.06 -11.53
N VAL A 43 5.83 6.76 -12.38
CA VAL A 43 5.82 6.57 -13.84
C VAL A 43 5.87 7.92 -14.57
N PRO A 44 6.51 8.00 -15.74
CA PRO A 44 6.73 9.25 -16.47
C PRO A 44 5.49 9.83 -17.16
N THR A 45 4.48 9.01 -17.48
CA THR A 45 3.32 9.47 -18.27
C THR A 45 1.98 9.12 -17.65
N GLU A 46 0.96 9.91 -17.95
CA GLU A 46 -0.41 9.67 -17.50
C GLU A 46 -0.96 8.34 -18.03
N LYS A 47 -0.66 8.02 -19.29
CA LYS A 47 -1.07 6.77 -19.91
C LYS A 47 -0.51 5.55 -19.18
N GLU A 48 0.76 5.60 -18.81
CA GLU A 48 1.36 4.54 -17.98
C GLU A 48 0.76 4.50 -16.59
N MET A 49 0.50 5.64 -15.96
CA MET A 49 -0.17 5.72 -14.66
C MET A 49 -1.52 5.01 -14.71
N LEU A 50 -2.37 5.33 -15.69
CA LEU A 50 -3.68 4.69 -15.84
C LEU A 50 -3.56 3.18 -16.06
N SER A 51 -2.61 2.75 -16.90
CA SER A 51 -2.36 1.33 -17.15
C SER A 51 -1.90 0.59 -15.90
N VAL A 52 -0.97 1.17 -15.13
CA VAL A 52 -0.43 0.57 -13.91
C VAL A 52 -1.48 0.58 -12.80
N CYS A 53 -2.21 1.67 -12.60
CA CYS A 53 -3.27 1.74 -11.60
C CYS A 53 -4.35 0.68 -11.87
N ARG A 54 -4.73 0.46 -13.13
CA ARG A 54 -5.68 -0.60 -13.51
C ARG A 54 -5.14 -2.01 -13.22
N ALA A 55 -3.86 -2.26 -13.53
CA ALA A 55 -3.22 -3.54 -13.24
C ALA A 55 -3.20 -3.83 -11.73
N ILE A 56 -2.79 -2.85 -10.92
CA ILE A 56 -2.79 -2.95 -9.46
C ILE A 56 -4.20 -3.24 -8.93
N GLN A 57 -5.23 -2.56 -9.44
CA GLN A 57 -6.63 -2.82 -9.04
C GLN A 57 -7.07 -4.26 -9.32
N GLN A 58 -6.61 -4.86 -10.43
CA GLN A 58 -6.89 -6.26 -10.74
C GLN A 58 -6.10 -7.20 -9.83
N ASP A 59 -4.84 -6.88 -9.57
CA ASP A 59 -3.97 -7.70 -8.73
C ASP A 59 -4.35 -7.65 -7.25
N LEU A 60 -5.00 -6.57 -6.78
CA LEU A 60 -5.60 -6.50 -5.44
C LEU A 60 -6.69 -7.55 -5.21
N LEU A 61 -7.20 -8.17 -6.27
CA LEU A 61 -8.15 -9.29 -6.18
C LEU A 61 -7.45 -10.66 -6.06
N MET A 62 -6.12 -10.71 -6.20
CA MET A 62 -5.30 -11.90 -5.95
C MET A 62 -5.08 -12.09 -4.44
N ASN A 63 -4.41 -13.18 -4.04
CA ASN A 63 -4.02 -13.32 -2.62
C ASN A 63 -2.90 -12.34 -2.24
N GLU A 64 -2.75 -12.11 -0.93
CA GLU A 64 -1.84 -11.11 -0.35
C GLU A 64 -0.39 -11.37 -0.73
N GLU A 65 0.11 -12.59 -0.49
CA GLU A 65 1.51 -12.93 -0.71
C GLU A 65 1.94 -12.71 -2.17
N GLU A 66 1.11 -13.06 -3.14
CA GLU A 66 1.42 -12.83 -4.55
C GLU A 66 1.47 -11.34 -4.90
N PHE A 67 0.55 -10.54 -4.35
CA PHE A 67 0.54 -9.11 -4.55
C PHE A 67 1.79 -8.45 -3.93
N GLU A 68 2.09 -8.78 -2.67
CA GLU A 68 3.24 -8.21 -1.96
C GLU A 68 4.56 -8.59 -2.64
N ALA A 69 4.71 -9.83 -3.09
CA ALA A 69 5.88 -10.27 -3.84
C ALA A 69 6.04 -9.54 -5.18
N LYS A 70 4.93 -9.25 -5.87
CA LYS A 70 4.94 -8.57 -7.17
C LYS A 70 5.29 -7.09 -7.06
N TYR A 71 4.78 -6.42 -6.03
CA TYR A 71 4.87 -4.96 -5.90
C TYR A 71 5.88 -4.50 -4.84
N GLY A 72 6.40 -5.42 -4.02
CA GLY A 72 7.33 -5.10 -2.93
C GLY A 72 6.71 -4.21 -1.84
N VAL A 73 5.39 -4.23 -1.70
CA VAL A 73 4.64 -3.43 -0.71
C VAL A 73 3.81 -4.36 0.15
N SER A 74 3.67 -4.04 1.45
CA SER A 74 2.80 -4.82 2.33
C SER A 74 1.39 -4.25 2.36
N LEU A 75 0.39 -5.12 2.20
CA LEU A 75 -1.03 -4.77 2.26
C LEU A 75 -1.58 -4.84 3.67
N THR A 76 -1.02 -5.73 4.50
CA THR A 76 -1.27 -5.67 5.93
C THR A 76 -0.43 -4.55 6.52
N PRO A 77 -1.04 -3.56 7.19
CA PRO A 77 -0.29 -2.78 8.16
C PRO A 77 0.04 -3.76 9.28
N ARG A 78 1.15 -4.51 9.16
CA ARG A 78 1.80 -5.05 10.36
C ARG A 78 1.94 -3.85 11.24
N TYR A 79 1.22 -3.86 12.37
CA TYR A 79 1.27 -2.81 13.38
C TYR A 79 2.70 -2.30 13.40
N SER A 80 2.91 -1.15 12.77
CA SER A 80 4.13 -0.42 12.99
C SER A 80 3.90 -0.01 14.43
N GLU A 81 4.42 -0.81 15.36
CA GLU A 81 5.00 -0.23 16.55
C GLU A 81 5.73 0.99 16.02
N GLU A 82 5.14 2.16 16.31
CA GLU A 82 5.87 3.40 16.14
C GLU A 82 7.24 3.13 16.77
N PRO A 83 8.37 3.45 16.11
CA PRO A 83 9.63 3.41 16.83
C PRO A 83 9.42 4.29 18.05
N ASP A 84 9.35 3.65 19.21
CA ASP A 84 8.99 4.30 20.45
C ASP A 84 10.00 5.44 20.61
N LYS A 85 9.52 6.68 20.56
CA LYS A 85 10.30 7.84 20.95
C LYS A 85 10.42 7.82 22.48
N SER A 86 11.07 6.80 23.01
CA SER A 86 11.48 6.74 24.41
C SER A 86 12.85 6.10 24.48
N GLU A 87 13.86 6.88 24.12
CA GLU A 87 15.01 7.04 25.00
C GLU A 87 15.47 8.49 24.86
N GLU A 88 14.94 9.35 25.74
CA GLU A 88 15.66 10.54 26.18
C GLU A 88 17.11 10.12 26.51
N PRO A 89 18.14 10.84 26.05
CA PRO A 89 19.47 10.63 26.57
C PRO A 89 19.46 11.04 28.05
N SER A 90 19.34 10.05 28.92
CA SER A 90 19.65 10.22 30.33
C SER A 90 21.17 10.37 30.47
N ALA A 91 21.53 11.50 31.06
CA ALA A 91 22.72 11.77 31.85
C ALA A 91 24.04 12.08 31.13
N GLY A 92 24.50 13.30 31.44
CA GLY A 92 25.88 13.78 31.37
C GLY A 92 25.94 15.17 31.98
#